data_AF-A0A6B2SAC8-F1
#
_entry.id   AF-A0A6B2SAC8-F1
#
_cell.length_a   1.000
_cell.length_b   1.000
_cell.length_c   1.000
_cell.angle_alpha   90.00
_cell.angle_beta   90.00
_cell.angle_gamma   90.00
#
_symmetry.space_group_name_H-M   'P 1'
#
loop_
_entity.id
_entity.type
_entity.pdbx_description
1 polymer ?
#
loop_
_entity_poly.entity_id
_entity_poly.type
_entity_poly.pdbx_seq_one_letter_code
_entity_poly.pdbx_strand_id
1 'polypeptide(L)'
;ALALDLLVVLDAPQLDVETAAMLVESLPDGARLVLSGDPGVLWSAGPGRVFADLLSARCCPQVVSRTPDPGPVGELTSGIGIGELNQVEAPGKEVVLVPVRDPAEAIHRTVQLVADSVPRAIGVPAEHTQVITPGHGGAAGTRALNAALKERLNPGPGRFGGFDPDDRVAHAPAP
;
A
#
# COMPACT_ATOMS: atom_id res chain seq x y z
N ALA A 1 32.03 0.19 4.38
CA ALA A 1 31.40 1.23 5.21
C ALA A 1 31.02 2.42 4.35
N LEU A 2 29.81 2.95 4.51
CA LEU A 2 29.37 4.17 3.83
C LEU A 2 30.14 5.38 4.40
N ALA A 3 30.62 6.29 3.56
CA ALA A 3 31.32 7.50 4.01
C ALA A 3 30.30 8.58 4.40
N LEU A 4 29.70 8.44 5.58
CA LEU A 4 28.65 9.34 6.09
C LEU A 4 28.74 9.52 7.61
N ASP A 5 28.29 10.69 8.09
CA ASP A 5 28.16 10.99 9.52
C ASP A 5 26.75 10.69 10.06
N LEU A 6 25.74 10.70 9.18
CA LEU A 6 24.34 10.49 9.49
C LEU A 6 23.63 9.74 8.36
N LEU A 7 22.93 8.67 8.70
CA LEU A 7 21.98 7.98 7.83
C LEU A 7 20.56 8.13 8.39
N VAL A 8 19.63 8.54 7.52
CA VAL A 8 18.20 8.64 7.85
C VAL A 8 17.43 7.68 6.96
N VAL A 9 16.68 6.76 7.57
CA VAL A 9 15.80 5.81 6.89
C VAL A 9 14.36 6.20 7.19
N LEU A 10 13.57 6.56 6.16
CA LEU A 10 12.24 7.14 6.34
C LEU A 10 11.10 6.12 6.44
N ASP A 11 11.32 4.92 5.91
CA ASP A 11 10.35 3.81 5.91
C ASP A 11 10.90 2.60 6.67
N ALA A 12 11.44 2.84 7.87
CA ALA A 12 12.06 1.79 8.68
C ALA A 12 11.17 0.57 9.00
N PRO A 13 9.82 0.66 9.07
CA PRO A 13 8.96 -0.53 9.17
C PRO A 13 9.15 -1.56 8.03
N GLN A 14 9.64 -1.13 6.87
CA GLN A 14 9.88 -2.00 5.70
C GLN A 14 11.21 -2.78 5.79
N LEU A 15 12.04 -2.54 6.80
CA LEU A 15 13.26 -3.30 7.00
C LEU A 15 12.95 -4.66 7.65
N ASP A 16 13.31 -5.74 6.98
CA ASP A 16 13.45 -7.04 7.64
C ASP A 16 14.74 -7.11 8.47
N VAL A 17 14.88 -8.18 9.24
CA VAL A 17 16.04 -8.42 10.12
C VAL A 17 17.35 -8.46 9.34
N GLU A 18 17.38 -9.09 8.17
CA GLU A 18 18.61 -9.23 7.38
C GLU A 18 19.07 -7.88 6.83
N THR A 19 18.15 -7.12 6.21
CA THR A 19 18.43 -5.79 5.66
C THR A 19 18.79 -4.80 6.75
N ALA A 20 18.11 -4.85 7.90
CA ALA A 20 18.44 -3.99 9.04
C ALA A 20 19.85 -4.29 9.59
N ALA A 21 20.21 -5.57 9.74
CA ALA A 21 21.54 -5.95 10.18
C ALA A 21 22.61 -5.47 9.20
N MET A 22 22.44 -5.73 7.90
CA MET A 22 23.36 -5.26 6.85
C MET A 22 23.50 -3.73 6.85
N LEU A 23 22.39 -3.00 7.06
CA LEU A 23 22.40 -1.54 7.12
C LEU A 23 23.25 -1.06 8.30
N VAL A 24 23.04 -1.62 9.49
CA VAL A 24 23.78 -1.26 10.70
C VAL A 24 25.27 -1.62 10.57
N GLU A 25 25.59 -2.81 10.05
CA GLU A 25 26.97 -3.26 9.82
C GLU A 25 27.72 -2.42 8.76
N SER A 26 26.98 -1.77 7.86
CA SER A 26 27.55 -0.92 6.82
C SER A 26 27.90 0.49 7.30
N LEU A 27 27.45 0.88 8.50
CA LEU A 27 27.74 2.19 9.08
C LEU A 27 29.17 2.24 9.62
N PRO A 28 29.90 3.36 9.40
CA PRO A 28 31.19 3.55 10.04
C PRO A 28 31.01 3.84 11.53
N ASP A 29 32.03 3.51 12.33
CA ASP A 29 32.06 3.85 13.75
C ASP A 29 31.86 5.36 13.96
N GLY A 30 30.98 5.71 14.90
CA GLY A 30 30.66 7.10 15.22
C GLY A 30 29.58 7.74 14.35
N ALA A 31 29.13 7.08 13.26
CA ALA A 31 27.96 7.55 12.51
C ALA A 31 26.67 7.47 13.33
N ARG A 32 25.71 8.33 12.97
CA ARG A 32 24.37 8.37 13.57
C ARG A 32 23.37 7.70 12.63
N LEU A 33 22.44 6.94 13.21
CA LEU A 33 21.32 6.34 12.49
C LEU A 33 20.01 6.90 13.02
N VAL A 34 19.16 7.39 12.12
CA VAL A 34 17.77 7.77 12.41
C VAL A 34 16.85 6.84 11.63
N LEU A 35 16.03 6.10 12.36
CA LEU A 35 14.96 5.28 11.82
C LEU A 35 13.65 6.02 12.03
N SER A 36 12.95 6.33 10.95
CA SER A 36 11.65 6.98 10.92
C SER A 36 10.65 6.10 10.19
N GLY A 37 9.37 6.32 10.46
CA GLY A 37 8.26 5.59 9.85
C GLY A 37 7.06 5.50 10.79
N ASP A 38 5.95 5.02 10.26
CA ASP A 38 4.71 4.82 11.01
C ASP A 38 4.64 3.36 11.55
N PRO A 39 4.56 3.14 12.87
CA PRO A 39 4.43 1.79 13.43
C PRO A 39 3.10 1.09 13.07
N GLY A 40 2.10 1.83 12.59
CA GLY A 40 0.79 1.31 12.17
C GLY A 40 0.74 0.78 10.74
N VAL A 41 1.76 1.04 9.90
CA VAL A 41 1.80 0.49 8.54
C VAL A 41 2.19 -0.99 8.51
N LEU A 42 1.95 -1.63 7.37
CA LEU A 42 2.45 -2.98 7.12
C LEU A 42 3.97 -3.02 7.27
N TRP A 43 4.47 -4.09 7.88
CA TRP A 43 5.91 -4.30 8.08
C TRP A 43 6.54 -4.95 6.85
N SER A 44 7.85 -5.14 6.89
CA SER A 44 8.57 -5.90 5.88
C SER A 44 7.89 -7.24 5.55
N ALA A 45 7.97 -7.63 4.28
CA ALA A 45 7.60 -8.97 3.84
C ALA A 45 8.60 -10.05 4.29
N GLY A 46 9.84 -9.65 4.63
CA GLY A 46 10.87 -10.52 5.16
C GLY A 46 10.71 -10.81 6.65
N PRO A 47 11.63 -11.60 7.23
CA PRO A 47 11.52 -12.03 8.63
C PRO A 47 11.73 -10.87 9.62
N GLY A 48 10.92 -10.88 10.68
CA GLY A 48 11.04 -10.03 11.87
C GLY A 48 10.39 -8.66 11.76
N ARG A 49 10.38 -7.94 12.89
CA ARG A 49 9.68 -6.65 13.04
C ARG A 49 10.59 -5.59 13.67
N VAL A 50 11.76 -5.40 13.06
CA VAL A 50 12.87 -4.61 13.62
C VAL A 50 12.42 -3.26 14.18
N PHE A 51 11.68 -2.47 13.41
CA PHE A 51 11.24 -1.15 13.85
C PHE A 51 10.32 -1.22 15.09
N ALA A 52 9.36 -2.15 15.11
CA ALA A 52 8.46 -2.34 16.25
C ALA A 52 9.20 -2.87 17.49
N ASP A 53 10.17 -3.76 17.28
CA ASP A 53 10.99 -4.33 18.36
C ASP A 53 11.90 -3.27 18.99
N LEU A 54 12.52 -2.40 18.18
CA LEU A 54 13.31 -1.25 18.66
C LEU A 54 12.46 -0.25 19.43
N LEU A 55 11.24 0.04 18.93
CA LEU A 55 10.28 0.89 19.63
C LEU A 55 9.91 0.30 21.00
N SER A 56 9.72 -1.02 21.06
CA SER A 56 9.36 -1.73 22.30
C SER A 56 10.54 -1.82 23.28
N ALA A 57 11.76 -2.06 22.77
CA ALA A 57 12.97 -2.20 23.57
C ALA A 57 13.44 -0.88 24.20
N ARG A 58 13.09 0.27 23.60
CA ARG A 58 13.47 1.61 24.08
C ARG A 58 14.98 1.77 24.29
N CYS A 59 15.78 1.12 23.45
CA CYS A 59 17.23 1.15 23.53
C CYS A 59 17.85 2.46 23.00
N CYS A 60 17.07 3.29 22.32
CA CYS A 60 17.50 4.57 21.74
C CYS A 60 16.44 5.66 21.98
N PRO A 61 16.81 6.96 21.87
CA PRO A 61 15.86 8.05 21.96
C PRO A 61 14.73 7.91 20.92
N GLN A 62 13.49 8.05 21.38
CA GLN A 62 12.30 7.99 20.54
C GLN A 62 11.62 9.34 20.52
N VAL A 63 11.35 9.84 19.33
CA VAL A 63 10.60 11.08 19.13
C VAL A 63 9.33 10.72 18.39
N VAL A 64 8.19 10.97 19.03
CA VAL A 64 6.88 10.84 18.39
C VAL A 64 6.49 12.21 17.86
N SER A 65 6.47 12.34 16.54
CA SER A 65 5.88 13.48 15.85
C SER A 65 4.73 12.95 15.01
N ARG A 66 3.53 13.48 15.25
CA ARG A 66 2.35 13.17 14.44
C ARG A 66 1.80 14.46 13.88
N THR A 67 1.73 14.53 12.57
CA THR A 67 0.90 15.53 11.88
C THR A 67 -0.51 14.97 11.87
N PRO A 68 -1.50 15.64 12.47
CA PRO A 68 -2.89 15.23 12.33
C PRO A 68 -3.26 15.14 10.86
N ASP A 69 -4.00 14.09 10.48
CA ASP A 69 -4.60 13.95 9.16
C ASP A 69 -6.11 14.18 9.29
N PRO A 70 -6.57 15.44 9.30
CA PRO A 70 -7.99 15.74 9.47
C PRO A 70 -8.78 15.39 8.19
N GLY A 71 -10.06 15.06 8.37
CA GLY A 71 -10.98 14.80 7.27
C GLY A 71 -11.22 13.31 7.02
N PRO A 72 -11.97 12.97 5.96
CA PRO A 72 -12.60 11.66 5.88
C PRO A 72 -11.64 10.47 5.86
N VAL A 73 -10.48 10.63 5.21
CA VAL A 73 -9.45 9.58 5.09
C VAL A 73 -8.76 9.31 6.43
N GLY A 74 -8.37 10.36 7.15
CA GLY A 74 -7.74 10.22 8.45
C GLY A 74 -8.69 9.73 9.54
N GLU A 75 -9.97 10.11 9.48
CA GLU A 75 -11.02 9.55 10.34
C GLU A 75 -11.22 8.04 10.10
N LEU A 76 -11.31 7.62 8.84
CA LEU A 76 -11.41 6.20 8.49
C LEU A 76 -10.17 5.43 8.98
N THR A 77 -8.98 5.95 8.73
CA THR A 77 -7.71 5.34 9.15
C THR A 77 -7.63 5.20 10.67
N SER A 78 -8.09 6.21 11.41
CA SER A 78 -8.13 6.18 12.88
C SER A 78 -9.06 5.10 13.41
N GLY A 79 -10.26 4.95 12.81
CA GLY A 79 -11.19 3.87 13.14
C GLY A 79 -10.59 2.48 12.88
N ILE A 80 -10.01 2.28 11.70
CA ILE A 80 -9.35 1.00 11.34
C ILE A 80 -8.23 0.67 12.32
N GLY A 81 -7.45 1.68 12.73
CA GLY A 81 -6.36 1.52 13.69
C GLY A 81 -6.78 0.98 15.07
N ILE A 82 -8.05 1.14 15.44
CA ILE A 82 -8.63 0.57 16.67
C ILE A 82 -9.54 -0.64 16.42
N GLY A 83 -9.61 -1.13 15.18
CA GLY A 83 -10.41 -2.29 14.80
C GLY A 83 -11.87 -1.99 14.42
N GLU A 84 -12.19 -0.72 14.14
CA GLU A 84 -13.53 -0.29 13.74
C GLU A 84 -13.60 0.11 12.26
N LEU A 85 -14.69 -0.22 11.58
CA LEU A 85 -14.97 0.23 10.22
C LEU A 85 -16.20 1.13 10.21
N ASN A 86 -15.99 2.39 10.58
CA ASN A 86 -17.06 3.37 10.69
C ASN A 86 -17.37 4.01 9.34
N GLN A 87 -18.65 4.33 9.11
CA GLN A 87 -19.02 5.17 7.98
C GLN A 87 -18.59 6.61 8.29
N VAL A 88 -17.86 7.22 7.36
CA VAL A 88 -17.35 8.58 7.49
C VAL A 88 -18.11 9.51 6.56
N GLU A 89 -18.45 10.71 7.04
CA GLU A 89 -19.05 11.75 6.19
C GLU A 89 -18.00 12.31 5.23
N ALA A 90 -18.11 11.96 3.95
CA ALA A 90 -17.20 12.39 2.90
C ALA A 90 -17.98 13.10 1.77
N PRO A 91 -18.41 14.37 1.96
CA PRO A 91 -19.20 15.09 0.96
C PRO A 91 -18.46 15.28 -0.37
N GLY A 92 -17.12 15.31 -0.35
CA GLY A 92 -16.27 15.36 -1.53
C GLY A 92 -16.01 13.98 -2.16
N LYS A 93 -16.59 12.90 -1.61
CA LYS A 93 -16.40 11.50 -2.03
C LYS A 93 -14.94 11.03 -1.90
N GLU A 94 -14.21 11.59 -0.94
CA GLU A 94 -12.85 11.17 -0.59
C GLU A 94 -12.82 9.73 -0.08
N VAL A 95 -13.90 9.31 0.59
CA VAL A 95 -14.11 7.95 1.09
C VAL A 95 -15.53 7.50 0.72
N VAL A 96 -15.64 6.33 0.08
CA VAL A 96 -16.94 5.69 -0.21
C VAL A 96 -16.85 4.22 0.12
N LEU A 97 -17.63 3.77 1.11
CA LEU A 97 -17.74 2.35 1.45
C LEU A 97 -18.79 1.69 0.55
N VAL A 98 -18.37 0.69 -0.23
CA VAL A 98 -19.25 -0.09 -1.11
C VAL A 98 -19.32 -1.52 -0.57
N PRO A 99 -20.33 -1.86 0.25
CA PRO A 99 -20.49 -3.21 0.75
C PRO A 99 -20.83 -4.17 -0.39
N VAL A 100 -20.22 -5.34 -0.38
CA VAL A 100 -20.42 -6.44 -1.34
C VAL A 100 -20.57 -7.74 -0.57
N ARG A 101 -21.34 -8.69 -1.12
CA ARG A 101 -21.69 -9.93 -0.42
C ARG A 101 -20.71 -11.06 -0.71
N ASP A 102 -20.09 -11.04 -1.88
CA ASP A 102 -19.19 -12.10 -2.33
C ASP A 102 -18.10 -11.56 -3.28
N PRO A 103 -17.05 -12.36 -3.56
CA PRO A 103 -15.95 -11.93 -4.43
C PRO A 103 -16.35 -11.61 -5.87
N ALA A 104 -17.40 -12.24 -6.41
CA ALA A 104 -17.85 -11.96 -7.77
C ALA A 104 -18.51 -10.57 -7.85
N GLU A 105 -19.32 -10.23 -6.84
CA GLU A 105 -19.86 -8.88 -6.68
C GLU A 105 -18.74 -7.85 -6.48
N ALA A 106 -17.69 -8.18 -5.72
CA ALA A 106 -16.52 -7.31 -5.55
C ALA A 106 -15.82 -6.99 -6.87
N ILE A 107 -15.57 -7.99 -7.72
CA ILE A 107 -14.98 -7.78 -9.05
C ILE A 107 -15.90 -6.90 -9.91
N HIS A 108 -17.19 -7.26 -9.99
CA HIS A 108 -18.16 -6.54 -10.80
C HIS A 108 -18.24 -5.06 -10.42
N ARG A 109 -18.35 -4.78 -9.10
CA ARG A 109 -18.41 -3.40 -8.59
C ARG A 109 -17.09 -2.66 -8.81
N THR A 110 -15.95 -3.32 -8.67
CA THR A 110 -14.65 -2.70 -8.96
C THR A 110 -14.55 -2.26 -10.42
N VAL A 111 -14.92 -3.13 -11.37
CA VAL A 111 -14.92 -2.80 -12.81
C VAL A 111 -15.85 -1.61 -13.09
N GLN A 112 -17.06 -1.62 -12.53
CA GLN A 112 -18.03 -0.53 -12.66
C GLN A 112 -17.51 0.79 -12.05
N LEU A 113 -16.81 0.71 -10.91
CA LEU A 113 -16.23 1.88 -10.25
C LEU A 113 -15.16 2.51 -11.13
N VAL A 114 -14.19 1.71 -11.59
CA VAL A 114 -13.05 2.19 -12.39
C VAL A 114 -13.49 2.69 -13.77
N ALA A 115 -14.33 1.93 -14.47
CA ALA A 115 -14.68 2.25 -15.85
C ALA A 115 -15.75 3.35 -15.98
N ASP A 116 -16.69 3.43 -15.03
CA ASP A 116 -17.91 4.23 -15.24
C ASP A 116 -18.24 5.19 -14.09
N SER A 117 -18.06 4.78 -12.82
CA SER A 117 -18.57 5.56 -11.69
C SER A 117 -17.60 6.64 -11.25
N VAL A 118 -16.31 6.33 -11.09
CA VAL A 118 -15.26 7.27 -10.72
C VAL A 118 -15.07 8.35 -11.80
N PRO A 119 -14.92 8.02 -13.09
CA PRO A 119 -14.80 9.04 -14.14
C PRO A 119 -15.99 10.01 -14.17
N ARG A 120 -17.20 9.50 -13.98
CA ARG A 120 -18.42 10.32 -14.00
C ARG A 120 -18.63 11.13 -12.71
N ALA A 121 -18.33 10.57 -11.55
CA ALA A 121 -18.69 11.15 -10.26
C ALA A 121 -17.66 12.13 -9.73
N ILE A 122 -16.38 11.95 -10.06
CA ILE A 122 -15.25 12.76 -9.58
C ILE A 122 -14.28 13.19 -10.70
N GLY A 123 -14.52 12.82 -11.97
CA GLY A 123 -13.73 13.30 -13.10
C GLY A 123 -12.34 12.66 -13.26
N VAL A 124 -12.04 11.61 -12.49
CA VAL A 124 -10.75 10.90 -12.56
C VAL A 124 -10.86 9.81 -13.62
N PRO A 125 -10.04 9.83 -14.68
CA PRO A 125 -10.12 8.83 -15.73
C PRO A 125 -9.55 7.48 -15.26
N ALA A 126 -9.91 6.40 -15.95
CA ALA A 126 -9.59 5.04 -15.52
C ALA A 126 -8.07 4.79 -15.42
N GLU A 127 -7.28 5.39 -16.31
CA GLU A 127 -5.81 5.33 -16.31
C GLU A 127 -5.16 5.96 -15.09
N HIS A 128 -5.86 6.87 -14.40
CA HIS A 128 -5.42 7.50 -13.16
C HIS A 128 -6.02 6.84 -11.91
N THR A 129 -6.79 5.76 -12.08
CA THR A 129 -7.34 4.99 -10.97
C THR A 129 -6.45 3.78 -10.67
N GLN A 130 -6.16 3.55 -9.39
CA GLN A 130 -5.43 2.37 -8.92
C GLN A 130 -6.38 1.46 -8.13
N VAL A 131 -6.36 0.17 -8.45
CA VAL A 131 -7.05 -0.86 -7.67
C VAL A 131 -6.01 -1.58 -6.81
N ILE A 132 -6.31 -1.77 -5.53
CA ILE A 132 -5.46 -2.45 -4.55
C ILE A 132 -6.28 -3.60 -3.94
N THR A 133 -5.65 -4.75 -3.72
CA THR A 133 -6.25 -5.94 -3.10
C THR A 133 -5.20 -6.65 -2.24
N PRO A 134 -5.57 -7.37 -1.15
CA PRO A 134 -4.60 -7.93 -0.21
C PRO A 134 -3.64 -9.00 -0.76
N GLY A 135 -3.91 -9.56 -1.94
CA GLY A 135 -3.04 -10.60 -2.49
C GLY A 135 -3.29 -10.94 -3.96
N HIS A 136 -2.38 -11.74 -4.52
CA HIS A 136 -2.43 -12.13 -5.93
C HIS A 136 -3.47 -13.19 -6.26
N GLY A 137 -3.64 -14.18 -5.37
CA GLY A 137 -4.56 -15.30 -5.54
C GLY A 137 -5.96 -15.05 -4.98
N GLY A 138 -6.86 -16.01 -5.20
CA GLY A 138 -8.24 -15.96 -4.71
C GLY A 138 -9.22 -15.27 -5.66
N ALA A 139 -10.51 -15.37 -5.33
CA ALA A 139 -11.60 -14.93 -6.21
C ALA A 139 -11.68 -13.42 -6.39
N ALA A 140 -11.05 -12.61 -5.53
CA ALA A 140 -10.92 -11.15 -5.69
C ALA A 140 -9.45 -10.67 -5.58
N GLY A 141 -8.49 -11.57 -5.89
CA GLY A 141 -7.06 -11.23 -5.94
C GLY A 141 -6.68 -10.46 -7.20
N THR A 142 -5.42 -10.00 -7.27
CA THR A 142 -4.95 -9.16 -8.39
C THR A 142 -5.14 -9.85 -9.74
N ARG A 143 -4.97 -11.18 -9.84
CA ARG A 143 -5.13 -11.90 -11.11
C ARG A 143 -6.55 -11.82 -11.65
N ALA A 144 -7.55 -12.01 -10.78
CA ALA A 144 -8.96 -11.98 -11.16
C ALA A 144 -9.40 -10.54 -11.52
N LEU A 145 -8.96 -9.55 -10.73
CA LEU A 145 -9.24 -8.15 -10.98
C LEU A 145 -8.57 -7.65 -12.28
N ASN A 146 -7.31 -7.99 -12.52
CA ASN A 146 -6.60 -7.61 -13.74
C ASN A 146 -7.28 -8.18 -14.99
N ALA A 147 -7.68 -9.46 -14.96
CA ALA A 147 -8.39 -10.08 -16.08
C ALA A 147 -9.72 -9.36 -16.37
N ALA A 148 -10.51 -9.09 -15.34
CA ALA A 148 -11.80 -8.41 -15.49
C ALA A 148 -11.67 -6.95 -15.95
N LEU A 149 -10.69 -6.21 -15.41
CA LEU A 149 -10.41 -4.84 -15.83
C LEU A 149 -9.86 -4.77 -17.25
N LYS A 150 -8.96 -5.69 -17.63
CA LYS A 150 -8.45 -5.78 -19.01
C LYS A 150 -9.58 -6.02 -19.99
N GLU A 151 -10.45 -7.00 -19.73
CA GLU A 151 -11.60 -7.29 -20.60
C GLU A 151 -12.50 -6.05 -20.81
N ARG A 152 -12.64 -5.20 -19.78
CA ARG A 152 -13.46 -3.99 -19.84
C ARG A 152 -12.76 -2.80 -20.48
N LEU A 153 -11.47 -2.60 -20.22
CA LEU A 153 -10.73 -1.37 -20.54
C LEU A 153 -9.83 -1.52 -21.77
N ASN A 154 -9.29 -2.71 -22.02
CA ASN A 154 -8.42 -3.01 -23.15
C ASN A 154 -8.62 -4.47 -23.64
N PRO A 155 -9.80 -4.78 -24.21
CA PRO A 155 -10.10 -6.13 -24.69
C PRO A 155 -9.18 -6.50 -25.85
N GLY A 156 -8.60 -7.69 -25.78
CA GLY A 156 -7.65 -8.14 -26.78
C GLY A 156 -7.34 -9.64 -26.66
N PRO A 157 -6.65 -10.20 -27.66
CA PRO A 157 -6.36 -11.63 -27.72
C PRO A 157 -5.31 -12.11 -26.71
N GLY A 158 -4.68 -11.22 -25.93
CA GLY A 158 -3.61 -11.55 -25.00
C GLY A 158 -2.34 -12.01 -25.71
N ARG A 159 -1.98 -11.36 -26.83
CA ARG A 159 -0.94 -11.81 -27.78
C ARG A 159 0.43 -12.09 -27.14
N PHE A 160 0.77 -11.40 -26.04
CA PHE A 160 2.07 -11.47 -25.38
C PHE A 160 1.92 -12.09 -23.99
N GLY A 161 1.68 -13.40 -23.92
CA GLY A 161 1.56 -14.08 -22.63
C GLY A 161 0.38 -13.60 -21.79
N GLY A 162 -0.72 -13.20 -22.44
CA GLY A 162 -1.90 -12.61 -21.80
C GLY A 162 -1.97 -11.09 -21.87
N PHE A 163 -0.92 -10.42 -22.36
CA PHE A 163 -0.88 -8.96 -22.54
C PHE A 163 -1.12 -8.55 -24.00
N ASP A 164 -1.65 -7.35 -24.19
CA ASP A 164 -1.82 -6.66 -25.48
C ASP A 164 -1.20 -5.25 -25.42
N PRO A 165 -0.97 -4.58 -26.57
CA PRO A 165 -0.58 -3.17 -26.59
C PRO A 165 -1.50 -2.31 -25.70
N ASP A 166 -0.94 -1.30 -25.06
CA ASP A 166 -1.62 -0.37 -24.14
C ASP A 166 -2.05 -0.96 -22.78
N ASP A 167 -1.76 -2.24 -22.50
CA ASP A 167 -1.90 -2.76 -21.15
C ASP A 167 -0.95 -2.07 -20.16
N ARG A 168 -1.49 -1.68 -19.00
CA ARG A 168 -0.68 -1.21 -17.87
C ARG A 168 -0.03 -2.40 -17.20
N VAL A 169 1.30 -2.44 -17.24
CA VAL A 169 2.11 -3.50 -16.63
C VAL A 169 2.89 -2.98 -15.43
N ALA A 170 3.07 -3.83 -14.43
CA ALA A 170 3.98 -3.60 -13.31
C ALA A 170 5.14 -4.59 -13.41
N HIS A 171 6.37 -4.09 -13.30
CA HIS A 171 7.55 -4.94 -13.23
C HIS A 171 7.79 -5.37 -11.77
N ALA A 172 7.78 -6.67 -11.53
CA ALA A 172 8.14 -7.26 -10.25
C ALA A 172 9.45 -8.09 -10.42
N PRO A 173 10.52 -7.78 -9.69
CA PRO A 173 11.81 -8.49 -9.81
C PRO A 173 11.75 -9.93 -9.29
N ALA A 174 10.73 -10.28 -8.50
CA ALA A 174 10.40 -11.63 -8.07
C ALA A 174 8.87 -11.86 -8.18
N PRO A 175 8.42 -13.09 -8.50
CA PRO A 175 7.00 -13.42 -8.71
C PRO A 175 6.16 -13.51 -7.44
#